data_AF-A0A0E2Q2Q0-F1
#
_entry.id   AF-A0A0E2Q2Q0-F1
#
_cell.length_a   1.000
_cell.length_b   1.000
_cell.length_c   1.000
_cell.angle_alpha   90.00
_cell.angle_beta   90.00
_cell.angle_gamma   90.00
#
_symmetry.space_group_name_H-M   'P 1'
#
loop_
_entity.id
_entity.type
_entity.pdbx_description
1 polymer ?
#
loop_
_entity_poly.entity_id
_entity_poly.type
_entity_poly.pdbx_seq_one_letter_code
_entity_poly.pdbx_strand_id
1 'polypeptide(L)' 'MSSPSPTLSSADELMDITRAAGYTEATEAYRPKSTLLIDGTTGDVLWEENADEIS' A
#
# COMPACT_ATOMS: atom_id res chain seq x y z
N MET A 1 18.86 -15.02 -5.50
CA MET A 1 18.21 -13.86 -6.14
C MET A 1 17.14 -13.38 -5.17
N SER A 2 17.39 -12.29 -4.43
CA SER A 2 16.35 -11.69 -3.57
C SER A 2 15.53 -10.75 -4.44
N SER A 3 14.24 -11.04 -4.62
CA SER A 3 13.30 -10.06 -5.14
C SER A 3 13.35 -8.85 -4.20
N PRO A 4 13.45 -7.61 -4.70
CA PRO A 4 13.34 -6.45 -3.83
C PRO A 4 11.94 -6.48 -3.23
N SER A 5 11.84 -6.77 -1.93
CA SER A 5 10.62 -6.47 -1.19
C SER A 5 10.43 -4.96 -1.30
N PRO A 6 9.33 -4.47 -1.90
CA PRO A 6 9.05 -3.05 -1.91
C PRO A 6 9.02 -2.60 -0.44
N THR A 7 9.97 -1.75 -0.07
CA THR A 7 10.04 -1.24 1.28
C THR A 7 9.02 -0.12 1.38
N LEU A 8 8.07 -0.24 2.30
CA LEU A 8 7.02 0.76 2.56
C LEU A 8 7.62 2.17 2.76
N SER A 9 8.87 2.23 3.25
CA SER A 9 9.63 3.47 3.47
C SER A 9 9.82 4.37 2.23
N SER A 10 9.61 3.88 1.01
CA SER A 10 9.80 4.68 -0.22
C SER A 10 8.52 4.89 -1.03
N ALA A 11 7.38 4.40 -0.54
CA ALA A 11 6.10 4.57 -1.21
C ALA A 11 5.33 5.70 -0.52
N ASP A 12 4.72 6.59 -1.30
CA ASP A 12 3.84 7.65 -0.79
C ASP A 12 2.38 7.18 -0.76
N GLU A 13 2.03 6.21 -1.62
CA GLU A 13 0.71 5.61 -1.72
C GLU A 13 0.78 4.09 -1.96
N LEU A 14 -0.27 3.36 -1.61
CA LEU A 14 -0.35 1.92 -1.87
C LEU A 14 -0.19 1.59 -3.37
N MET A 15 -0.61 2.51 -4.25
CA MET A 15 -0.49 2.39 -5.70
C MET A 15 0.98 2.37 -6.18
N ASP A 16 1.91 3.01 -5.46
CA ASP A 16 3.36 2.94 -5.77
C ASP A 16 3.88 1.52 -5.55
N ILE A 17 3.42 0.85 -4.50
CA ILE A 17 3.79 -0.53 -4.18
C ILE A 17 3.28 -1.46 -5.29
N THR A 18 2.03 -1.30 -5.73
CA THR A 18 1.44 -2.10 -6.81
C THR A 18 2.20 -1.90 -8.12
N ARG A 19 2.51 -0.65 -8.47
CA ARG A 19 3.29 -0.32 -9.67
C ARG A 19 4.72 -0.88 -9.58
N ALA A 20 5.37 -0.76 -8.43
CA ALA A 20 6.71 -1.32 -8.19
C ALA A 20 6.75 -2.85 -8.26
N ALA A 21 5.64 -3.52 -7.91
CA ALA A 21 5.48 -4.97 -8.05
C ALA A 21 5.22 -5.42 -9.50
N GLY A 22 5.14 -4.49 -10.46
CA GLY A 22 4.97 -4.77 -11.89
C GLY A 22 3.51 -4.78 -12.36
N TYR A 23 2.55 -4.38 -11.52
CA TYR A 23 1.16 -4.23 -11.93
C TYR A 23 0.96 -2.89 -12.66
N THR A 24 1.18 -2.88 -13.97
CA THR A 24 1.08 -1.68 -14.82
C THR A 24 -0.35 -1.18 -15.00
N GLU A 25 -1.34 -2.05 -14.78
CA GLU A 25 -2.76 -1.72 -14.87
C GLU A 25 -3.30 -1.00 -13.62
N ALA A 26 -2.46 -0.82 -12.59
CA ALA A 26 -2.78 -0.03 -11.40
C ALA A 26 -2.84 1.46 -11.77
N THR A 27 -3.94 1.87 -12.39
CA THR A 27 -4.26 3.25 -12.75
C THR A 27 -5.04 3.95 -11.63
N GLU A 28 -5.05 5.27 -11.63
CA GLU A 28 -5.77 6.11 -10.65
C GLU A 28 -7.26 5.74 -10.49
N ALA A 29 -7.89 5.20 -11.53
CA ALA A 29 -9.27 4.75 -11.48
C ALA A 29 -9.50 3.61 -10.46
N TYR A 30 -8.45 2.88 -10.10
CA TYR A 30 -8.48 1.79 -9.13
C TYR A 30 -7.87 2.16 -7.77
N ARG A 31 -7.52 3.44 -7.56
CA ARG A 31 -7.02 3.89 -6.27
C ARG A 31 -8.10 3.63 -5.20
N PRO A 32 -7.79 2.87 -4.14
CA PRO A 32 -8.70 2.71 -3.02
C PRO A 32 -8.99 4.06 -2.35
N LYS A 33 -10.21 4.25 -1.82
CA LYS A 33 -10.51 5.45 -1.01
C LYS A 33 -9.73 5.46 0.31
N SER A 34 -9.63 4.28 0.92
CA SER A 34 -8.96 4.06 2.19
C SER A 34 -8.07 2.82 2.13
N THR A 35 -6.92 2.86 2.79
CA THR A 35 -6.00 1.72 2.93
C THR A 35 -5.49 1.58 4.35
N LEU A 36 -5.33 0.34 4.82
CA LEU A 36 -4.80 0.01 6.15
C LEU A 36 -3.91 -1.23 6.04
N LEU A 37 -2.67 -1.12 6.51
CA LEU A 37 -1.73 -2.24 6.58
C LEU A 37 -1.33 -2.49 8.03
N ILE A 38 -1.46 -3.75 8.46
CA ILE A 38 -1.21 -4.17 9.84
C ILE A 38 -0.18 -5.29 9.83
N ASP A 39 0.78 -5.23 10.75
CA ASP A 39 1.63 -6.37 11.06
C ASP A 39 0.79 -7.48 11.69
N GLY A 40 0.64 -8.60 10.99
CA GLY A 40 -0.16 -9.73 11.47
C GLY A 40 0.39 -10.43 12.73
N THR A 41 1.63 -10.14 13.13
CA THR A 41 2.29 -10.71 14.31
C THR A 41 2.10 -9.84 15.54
N THR A 42 2.31 -8.52 15.41
CA THR A 42 2.26 -7.59 16.55
C THR A 42 0.94 -6.84 16.66
N GLY A 43 0.18 -6.72 15.56
CA GLY A 43 -1.00 -5.87 15.45
C GLY A 43 -0.67 -4.40 15.21
N ASP A 44 0.61 -4.05 14.96
CA ASP A 44 1.01 -2.68 14.71
C ASP A 44 0.50 -2.19 13.35
N VAL A 45 0.01 -0.95 13.32
CA VAL A 45 -0.33 -0.28 12.06
C VAL A 45 0.97 0.17 11.39
N LEU A 46 1.21 -0.36 10.19
CA LEU A 46 2.38 -0.05 9.37
C LEU A 46 2.08 1.04 8.33
N TRP A 47 0.81 1.17 7.94
CA TRP A 47 0.33 2.17 6.97
C TRP A 47 -1.14 2.47 7.23
N GLU A 48 -1.51 3.75 7.15
CA GLU A 48 -2.90 4.18 7.17
C GLU A 48 -3.11 5.35 6.20
N GLU A 49 -4.11 5.23 5.32
CA GLU A 49 -4.55 6.31 4.45
C GLU A 49 -6.08 6.36 4.50
N ASN A 50 -6.63 7.49 4.97
CA ASN A 50 -8.07 7.75 5.05
C ASN A 50 -8.89 6.62 5.71
N ALA A 51 -8.32 5.89 6.69
CA ALA A 51 -9.01 4.73 7.26
C ALA A 51 -10.28 5.09 8.07
N ASP A 52 -10.34 6.34 8.55
CA ASP A 52 -11.50 6.91 9.24
C ASP A 52 -12.50 7.62 8.29
N GLU A 53 -12.33 7.52 6.97
CA GLU A 53 -13.22 8.19 6.01
C GLU A 53 -14.63 7.60 6.06
N ILE A 54 -15.61 8.46 6.33
CA ILE A 54 -17.03 8.11 6.34
C ILE A 54 -17.65 8.65 5.04
N SER A 55 -17.79 7.77 4.04
CA SER A 55 -18.33 8.08 2.70
C SER A 55 -19.86 8.08 2.64
#